data_AF-A0A954BUJ8-F1
#
_entry.id   AF-A0A954BUJ8-F1
#
_cell.length_a   1.000
_cell.length_b   1.000
_cell.length_c   1.000
_cell.angle_alpha   90.00
_cell.angle_beta   90.00
_cell.angle_gamma   90.00
#
_symmetry.space_group_name_H-M   'P 1'
#
loop_
_entity.id
_entity.type
_entity.pdbx_description
1 polymer ?
#
loop_
_entity_poly.entity_id
_entity_poly.type
_entity_poly.pdbx_seq_one_letter_code
_entity_poly.pdbx_strand_id
1 'polypeptide(L)'
;MDEEDHPEPDAEESSGTEFEQSAREAKRAQWALNLLVVLSALAGAVFFGYVMYTIKPFGGKTPEPVNVPTSAMGAKFGLLTGEDESSGVLVALKDVDEAPTYREELSEVMRKDLGIKDEGRLYLLVVRNDGDKPVSVNADSLQLKDGDGKSWKARWLDQVADPKNAAATGRMRLAQSAHKFDLEKGDERQLYVFIPSSGSLPPSGEDFLDGELKLSDTLKISLKHTEIKAAEQ
;
A
#
# COMPACT_ATOMS: atom_id res chain seq x y z
N MET A 1 -69.41 46.20 -36.19
CA MET A 1 -69.29 46.48 -34.76
C MET A 1 -69.59 45.18 -34.09
N ASP A 2 -68.56 44.57 -33.52
CA ASP A 2 -68.54 44.00 -32.17
C ASP A 2 -67.14 43.40 -31.99
N GLU A 3 -66.32 44.13 -31.22
CA GLU A 3 -65.09 43.63 -30.61
C GLU A 3 -65.52 42.75 -29.42
N GLU A 4 -65.18 41.46 -29.45
CA GLU A 4 -65.19 40.62 -28.26
C GLU A 4 -63.74 40.39 -27.81
N ASP A 5 -63.44 41.09 -26.72
CA ASP A 5 -62.29 40.96 -25.84
C ASP A 5 -62.44 39.67 -25.01
N HIS A 6 -61.46 38.78 -25.09
CA HIS A 6 -61.36 37.61 -24.21
C HIS A 6 -59.97 37.58 -23.57
N PRO A 7 -59.87 37.57 -22.22
CA PRO A 7 -58.60 37.60 -21.52
C PRO A 7 -57.88 36.24 -21.55
N GLU A 8 -56.56 36.27 -21.66
CA GLU A 8 -55.67 35.14 -21.41
C GLU A 8 -55.75 34.71 -19.92
N PRO A 9 -55.84 33.40 -19.59
CA PRO A 9 -55.60 32.93 -18.24
C PRO A 9 -54.13 32.57 -18.04
N ASP A 10 -53.46 33.38 -17.22
CA ASP A 10 -52.44 33.08 -16.21
C ASP A 10 -51.61 31.79 -16.36
N ALA A 11 -50.39 31.96 -16.88
CA ALA A 11 -49.31 30.99 -16.79
C ALA A 11 -48.48 31.18 -15.51
N GLU A 12 -49.03 30.90 -14.32
CA GLU A 12 -48.25 30.92 -13.07
C GLU A 12 -48.39 29.67 -12.16
N GLU A 13 -49.27 28.71 -12.44
CA GLU A 13 -49.47 27.57 -11.51
C GLU A 13 -48.57 26.33 -11.75
N SER A 14 -47.81 26.25 -12.85
CA SER A 14 -47.06 25.04 -13.21
C SER A 14 -45.66 24.93 -12.56
N SER A 15 -45.04 26.03 -12.11
CA SER A 15 -43.65 26.03 -11.63
C SER A 15 -43.52 25.71 -10.14
N GLY A 16 -44.58 25.93 -9.36
CA GLY A 16 -44.60 25.66 -7.91
C GLY A 16 -44.65 24.17 -7.57
N THR A 17 -45.30 23.35 -8.40
CA THR A 17 -45.48 21.91 -8.14
C THR A 17 -44.21 21.08 -8.42
N GLU A 18 -43.41 21.46 -9.42
CA GLU A 18 -42.15 20.76 -9.75
C GLU A 18 -41.04 21.09 -8.74
N PHE A 19 -40.99 22.33 -8.24
CA PHE A 19 -40.08 22.72 -7.16
C PHE A 19 -40.43 22.06 -5.82
N GLU A 20 -41.72 21.91 -5.50
CA GLU A 20 -42.13 21.19 -4.29
C GLU A 20 -41.83 19.68 -4.36
N GLN A 21 -42.00 19.05 -5.53
CA GLN A 21 -41.68 17.63 -5.70
C GLN A 21 -40.17 17.37 -5.60
N SER A 22 -39.35 18.17 -6.29
CA SER A 22 -37.89 18.06 -6.23
C SER A 22 -37.31 18.35 -4.82
N ALA A 23 -37.89 19.30 -4.08
CA ALA A 23 -37.53 19.55 -2.69
C ALA A 23 -37.89 18.38 -1.75
N ARG A 24 -39.02 17.69 -1.99
CA ARG A 24 -39.42 16.49 -1.22
C ARG A 24 -38.51 15.29 -1.52
N GLU A 25 -38.07 15.14 -2.77
CA GLU A 25 -37.13 14.09 -3.18
C GLU A 25 -35.72 14.32 -2.62
N ALA A 26 -35.22 15.55 -2.68
CA ALA A 26 -33.94 15.92 -2.06
C ALA A 26 -33.94 15.67 -0.55
N LYS A 27 -35.05 15.99 0.13
CA LYS A 27 -35.22 15.68 1.56
C LYS A 27 -35.21 14.17 1.81
N ARG A 28 -35.91 13.37 1.00
CA ARG A 28 -35.88 11.90 1.12
C ARG A 28 -34.48 11.31 0.90
N ALA A 29 -33.73 11.82 -0.09
CA ALA A 29 -32.36 11.41 -0.35
C ALA A 29 -31.42 11.75 0.82
N GLN A 30 -31.58 12.93 1.43
CA GLN A 30 -30.80 13.35 2.59
C GLN A 30 -31.11 12.50 3.83
N TRP A 31 -32.37 12.12 4.03
CA TRP A 31 -32.77 11.19 5.10
C TRP A 31 -32.20 9.78 4.88
N ALA A 32 -32.19 9.28 3.63
CA ALA A 32 -31.58 8.00 3.29
C ALA A 32 -30.06 8.00 3.51
N LEU A 33 -29.38 9.10 3.16
CA LEU A 33 -27.94 9.25 3.36
C LEU A 33 -27.58 9.28 4.86
N ASN A 34 -28.34 10.06 5.65
CA ASN A 34 -28.17 10.10 7.11
C ASN A 34 -28.42 8.73 7.75
N LEU A 35 -29.44 7.99 7.28
CA LEU A 35 -29.70 6.62 7.74
C LEU A 35 -28.53 5.69 7.42
N LEU A 36 -27.97 5.78 6.21
CA LEU A 36 -26.82 4.97 5.79
C LEU A 36 -25.58 5.26 6.66
N VAL A 37 -25.31 6.52 6.98
CA VAL A 37 -24.21 6.93 7.87
C VAL A 37 -24.42 6.37 9.27
N VAL A 38 -25.64 6.47 9.82
CA VAL A 38 -25.96 5.93 11.16
C VAL A 38 -25.84 4.40 11.19
N LEU A 39 -26.32 3.71 10.15
CA LEU A 39 -26.18 2.25 10.04
C LEU A 39 -24.72 1.82 9.89
N SER A 40 -23.90 2.59 9.18
CA SER A 40 -22.47 2.33 9.04
C SER A 40 -21.73 2.53 10.36
N ALA A 41 -22.08 3.57 11.12
CA ALA A 41 -21.56 3.80 12.46
C ALA A 41 -21.96 2.70 13.45
N LEU A 42 -23.21 2.21 13.37
CA LEU A 42 -23.67 1.06 14.15
C LEU A 42 -22.93 -0.23 13.80
N ALA A 43 -22.71 -0.50 12.51
CA ALA A 43 -21.92 -1.65 12.07
C ALA A 43 -20.47 -1.57 12.57
N GLY A 44 -19.86 -0.38 12.53
CA GLY A 44 -18.53 -0.13 13.11
C GLY A 44 -18.49 -0.34 14.62
N ALA A 45 -19.50 0.12 15.36
CA ALA A 45 -19.60 -0.06 16.80
C ALA A 45 -19.83 -1.53 17.20
N VAL A 46 -20.64 -2.28 16.44
CA VAL A 46 -20.84 -3.72 16.66
C VAL A 46 -19.57 -4.50 16.33
N PHE A 47 -18.84 -4.14 15.27
CA PHE A 47 -17.54 -4.73 14.96
C PHE A 47 -16.51 -4.43 16.07
N PHE A 48 -16.44 -3.18 16.53
CA PHE A 48 -15.52 -2.80 17.61
C PHE A 48 -15.88 -3.47 18.95
N GLY A 49 -17.17 -3.56 19.26
CA GLY A 49 -17.67 -4.30 20.42
C GLY A 49 -17.38 -5.79 20.31
N TYR A 50 -17.56 -6.40 19.14
CA TYR A 50 -17.20 -7.79 18.87
C TYR A 50 -15.71 -8.03 19.05
N VAL A 51 -14.84 -7.17 18.49
CA VAL A 51 -13.39 -7.23 18.66
C VAL A 51 -13.01 -7.10 20.14
N MET A 52 -13.56 -6.12 20.86
CA MET A 52 -13.31 -5.94 22.30
C MET A 52 -13.88 -7.07 23.17
N TYR A 53 -14.91 -7.80 22.71
CA TYR A 53 -15.51 -8.92 23.45
C TYR A 53 -14.86 -10.27 23.11
N THR A 54 -14.38 -10.47 21.88
CA THR A 54 -13.62 -11.67 21.49
C THR A 54 -12.17 -11.61 21.94
N ILE A 55 -11.59 -10.42 22.07
CA ILE A 55 -10.34 -10.21 22.81
C ILE A 55 -10.71 -10.27 24.31
N LYS A 56 -10.66 -11.48 24.89
CA LYS A 56 -10.71 -11.61 26.35
C LYS A 56 -9.69 -10.63 26.97
N PRO A 57 -10.06 -9.86 28.01
CA PRO A 57 -9.06 -9.18 28.80
C PRO A 57 -8.14 -10.27 29.36
N PHE A 58 -6.84 -10.15 29.10
CA PHE A 58 -5.83 -11.03 29.69
C PHE A 58 -5.97 -10.96 31.21
N GLY A 59 -6.73 -11.91 31.76
CA GLY A 59 -6.89 -12.09 33.18
C GLY A 59 -5.55 -12.52 33.77
N GLY A 60 -4.94 -11.63 34.53
CA GLY A 60 -4.37 -11.95 35.84
C GLY A 60 -3.36 -13.09 35.94
N LYS A 61 -2.59 -13.36 34.88
CA LYS A 61 -1.32 -14.07 35.00
C LYS A 61 -0.29 -13.22 34.28
N THR A 62 0.62 -12.64 35.06
CA THR A 62 1.88 -12.11 34.53
C THR A 62 2.40 -13.11 33.52
N PRO A 63 2.57 -12.75 32.24
CA PRO A 63 3.23 -13.65 31.30
C PRO A 63 4.58 -13.99 31.94
N GLU A 64 4.93 -15.27 31.97
CA GLU A 64 6.30 -15.64 32.27
C GLU A 64 7.19 -14.79 31.37
N PRO A 65 8.28 -14.21 31.89
CA PRO A 65 9.16 -13.40 31.09
C PRO A 65 9.68 -14.30 29.97
N VAL A 66 9.07 -14.16 28.79
CA VAL A 66 9.66 -14.64 27.55
C VAL A 66 10.94 -13.85 27.49
N ASN A 67 12.04 -14.54 27.79
CA ASN A 67 13.38 -14.01 27.64
C ASN A 67 13.63 -13.86 26.14
N VAL A 68 12.98 -12.89 25.51
CA VAL A 68 13.50 -12.28 24.30
C VAL A 68 14.84 -11.70 24.73
N PRO A 69 15.97 -12.15 24.14
CA PRO A 69 17.23 -11.49 24.40
C PRO A 69 17.12 -10.07 23.86
N THR A 70 16.69 -9.13 24.70
CA THR A 70 17.02 -7.71 24.61
C THR A 70 18.48 -7.54 25.00
N SER A 71 19.35 -8.30 24.33
CA SER A 71 20.77 -8.04 24.31
C SER A 71 21.01 -7.08 23.17
N ALA A 72 21.25 -5.83 23.56
CA ALA A 72 21.80 -4.76 22.75
C ALA A 72 23.06 -5.24 22.02
N MET A 73 22.88 -5.84 20.84
CA MET A 73 23.74 -5.56 19.71
C MET A 73 22.94 -4.58 18.88
N GLY A 74 23.42 -3.34 18.74
CA GLY A 74 22.82 -2.39 17.82
C GLY A 74 22.69 -3.07 16.46
N ALA A 75 21.46 -3.46 16.12
CA ALA A 75 21.21 -4.16 14.88
C ALA A 75 21.61 -3.19 13.78
N LYS A 76 22.71 -3.53 13.10
CA LYS A 76 23.10 -2.85 11.88
C LYS A 76 22.14 -3.36 10.83
N PHE A 77 21.23 -2.50 10.40
CA PHE A 77 20.38 -2.83 9.26
C PHE A 77 21.05 -2.24 8.04
N GLY A 78 21.50 -3.10 7.13
CA GLY A 78 21.90 -2.68 5.79
C GLY A 78 20.64 -2.44 4.96
N LEU A 79 20.47 -1.21 4.47
CA LEU A 79 19.40 -0.89 3.52
C LEU A 79 20.04 -0.44 2.22
N LEU A 80 19.51 -0.90 1.10
CA LEU A 80 19.79 -0.26 -0.18
C LEU A 80 18.91 0.98 -0.30
N THR A 81 19.54 2.15 -0.31
CA THR A 81 18.84 3.43 -0.43
C THR A 81 19.33 4.22 -1.64
N GLY A 82 18.46 5.03 -2.21
CA GLY A 82 18.83 5.96 -3.28
C GLY A 82 17.94 7.19 -3.26
N GLU A 83 18.45 8.25 -3.86
CA GLU A 83 17.77 9.53 -4.01
C GLU A 83 18.01 10.05 -5.43
N ASP A 84 16.97 10.62 -6.03
CA ASP A 84 17.12 11.51 -7.17
C ASP A 84 16.96 12.96 -6.70
N GLU A 85 18.08 13.67 -6.59
CA GLU A 85 18.10 15.06 -6.09
C GLU A 85 17.25 16.02 -6.94
N SER A 86 17.04 15.70 -8.22
CA SER A 86 16.29 16.57 -9.15
C SER A 86 14.79 16.54 -8.92
N SER A 87 14.24 15.37 -8.56
CA SER A 87 12.83 15.15 -8.29
C SER A 87 12.50 15.08 -6.80
N GLY A 88 13.48 14.86 -5.93
CA GLY A 88 13.29 14.64 -4.50
C GLY A 88 12.72 13.26 -4.17
N VAL A 89 12.81 12.31 -5.09
CA VAL A 89 12.32 10.94 -4.87
C VAL A 89 13.36 10.14 -4.10
N LEU A 90 12.95 9.62 -2.95
CA LEU A 90 13.71 8.72 -2.10
C LEU A 90 13.23 7.29 -2.26
N VAL A 91 14.18 6.36 -2.22
CA VAL A 91 13.91 4.93 -2.37
C VAL A 91 14.68 4.14 -1.32
N ALA A 92 14.02 3.16 -0.73
CA ALA A 92 14.66 2.19 0.16
C ALA A 92 14.15 0.78 -0.12
N LEU A 93 15.06 -0.18 -0.27
CA LEU A 93 14.76 -1.61 -0.35
C LEU A 93 15.06 -2.28 0.99
N LYS A 94 14.11 -3.10 1.46
CA LYS A 94 14.16 -3.82 2.73
C LYS A 94 13.68 -5.26 2.55
N ASP A 95 14.05 -6.15 3.45
CA ASP A 95 13.37 -7.44 3.56
C ASP A 95 11.91 -7.24 4.00
N VAL A 96 11.03 -8.21 3.69
CA VAL A 96 9.63 -8.18 4.18
C VAL A 96 9.54 -8.31 5.70
N ASP A 97 10.55 -8.90 6.32
CA ASP A 97 10.76 -8.91 7.76
C ASP A 97 12.25 -8.73 8.07
N GLU A 98 12.54 -7.86 9.03
CA GLU A 98 13.91 -7.53 9.39
C GLU A 98 14.52 -8.58 10.34
N ALA A 99 13.71 -9.43 11.00
CA ALA A 99 14.21 -10.46 11.89
C ALA A 99 14.79 -11.65 11.10
N PRO A 100 16.10 -11.97 11.26
CA PRO A 100 16.76 -13.03 10.49
C PRO A 100 16.10 -14.41 10.65
N THR A 101 15.52 -14.70 11.82
CA THR A 101 14.89 -15.99 12.11
C THR A 101 13.56 -16.21 11.40
N TYR A 102 12.87 -15.14 11.01
CA TYR A 102 11.50 -15.24 10.48
C TYR A 102 11.38 -14.79 9.01
N ARG A 103 12.36 -14.04 8.49
CA ARG A 103 12.28 -13.47 7.15
C ARG A 103 12.08 -14.48 6.03
N GLU A 104 12.75 -15.64 6.10
CA GLU A 104 12.65 -16.67 5.06
C GLU A 104 11.28 -17.35 5.10
N GLU A 105 10.82 -17.72 6.30
CA GLU A 105 9.50 -18.31 6.52
C GLU A 105 8.39 -17.36 6.07
N LEU A 106 8.46 -16.08 6.47
CA LEU A 106 7.45 -15.10 6.08
C LEU A 106 7.46 -14.86 4.57
N SER A 107 8.64 -14.74 3.96
CA SER A 107 8.77 -14.62 2.50
C SER A 107 8.14 -15.83 1.80
N GLU A 108 8.36 -17.05 2.29
CA GLU A 108 7.76 -18.26 1.74
C GLU A 108 6.22 -18.28 1.89
N VAL A 109 5.71 -17.97 3.08
CA VAL A 109 4.28 -17.91 3.36
C VAL A 109 3.61 -16.86 2.46
N MET A 110 4.16 -15.65 2.39
CA MET A 110 3.63 -14.59 1.54
C MET A 110 3.66 -14.96 0.06
N ARG A 111 4.72 -15.62 -0.41
CA ARG A 111 4.83 -16.10 -1.79
C ARG A 111 3.73 -17.10 -2.14
N LYS A 112 3.46 -18.05 -1.25
CA LYS A 112 2.36 -19.02 -1.39
C LYS A 112 1.00 -18.32 -1.39
N ASP A 113 0.79 -17.38 -0.47
CA ASP A 113 -0.43 -16.56 -0.39
C ASP A 113 -0.69 -15.78 -1.69
N LEU A 114 0.36 -15.30 -2.35
CA LEU A 114 0.29 -14.57 -3.62
C LEU A 114 0.14 -15.51 -4.84
N GLY A 115 0.15 -16.83 -4.64
CA GLY A 115 0.07 -17.79 -5.74
C GLY A 115 1.33 -17.84 -6.61
N ILE A 116 2.47 -17.35 -6.12
CA ILE A 116 3.75 -17.38 -6.82
C ILE A 116 4.36 -18.79 -6.69
N LYS A 117 4.58 -19.47 -7.81
CA LYS A 117 5.07 -20.86 -7.85
C LYS A 117 6.59 -20.98 -7.82
N ASP A 118 7.28 -20.02 -8.42
CA ASP A 118 8.74 -20.02 -8.50
C ASP A 118 9.35 -19.87 -7.10
N GLU A 119 10.49 -20.50 -6.84
CA GLU A 119 11.27 -20.23 -5.62
C GLU A 119 11.95 -18.86 -5.70
N GLY A 120 12.20 -18.25 -4.55
CA GLY A 120 12.79 -16.92 -4.48
C GLY A 120 12.45 -16.20 -3.18
N ARG A 121 12.74 -14.90 -3.15
CA ARG A 121 12.54 -14.06 -1.97
C ARG A 121 11.72 -12.81 -2.31
N LEU A 122 10.85 -12.42 -1.38
CA LEU A 122 10.10 -11.17 -1.44
C LEU A 122 10.82 -10.09 -0.64
N TYR A 123 10.77 -8.87 -1.15
CA TYR A 123 11.29 -7.66 -0.51
C TYR A 123 10.26 -6.55 -0.57
N LEU A 124 10.48 -5.51 0.24
CA LEU A 124 9.68 -4.29 0.28
C LEU A 124 10.51 -3.13 -0.27
N LEU A 125 10.04 -2.54 -1.36
CA LEU A 125 10.57 -1.31 -1.93
C LEU A 125 9.67 -0.14 -1.50
N VAL A 126 10.23 0.76 -0.70
CA VAL A 126 9.57 1.99 -0.26
C VAL A 126 10.00 3.11 -1.20
N VAL A 127 9.04 3.84 -1.76
CA VAL A 127 9.27 5.01 -2.63
C VAL A 127 8.54 6.19 -2.01
N ARG A 128 9.27 7.27 -1.73
CA ARG A 128 8.75 8.49 -1.12
C ARG A 128 9.08 9.70 -1.98
N ASN A 129 8.15 10.65 -2.08
CA ASN A 129 8.38 11.92 -2.77
C ASN A 129 8.56 13.05 -1.76
N ASP A 130 9.79 13.45 -1.50
CA ASP A 130 10.12 14.65 -0.71
C ASP A 130 10.22 15.92 -1.56
N GLY A 131 10.09 15.79 -2.88
CA GLY A 131 10.13 16.89 -3.82
C GLY A 131 8.92 17.81 -3.71
N ASP A 132 9.05 18.98 -4.32
CA ASP A 132 7.98 19.99 -4.34
C ASP A 132 6.90 19.72 -5.39
N LYS A 133 7.11 18.75 -6.28
CA LYS A 133 6.22 18.47 -7.42
C LYS A 133 5.72 17.03 -7.39
N PRO A 134 4.51 16.77 -7.89
CA PRO A 134 4.02 15.41 -8.08
C PRO A 134 4.91 14.65 -9.08
N VAL A 135 5.11 13.36 -8.84
CA VAL A 135 5.91 12.48 -9.70
C VAL A 135 5.07 11.29 -10.15
N SER A 136 4.91 11.14 -11.46
CA SER A 136 4.34 9.92 -12.04
C SER A 136 5.40 8.82 -12.09
N VAL A 137 5.14 7.75 -11.35
CA VAL A 137 5.99 6.58 -11.25
C VAL A 137 5.48 5.47 -12.17
N ASN A 138 6.39 4.93 -12.99
CA ASN A 138 6.22 3.71 -13.76
C ASN A 138 7.45 2.83 -13.54
N ALA A 139 7.44 2.05 -12.46
CA ALA A 139 8.58 1.23 -12.10
C ALA A 139 8.83 0.16 -13.19
N ASP A 140 9.82 0.40 -14.05
CA ASP A 140 10.10 -0.39 -15.25
C ASP A 140 10.97 -1.60 -14.87
N SER A 141 12.07 -1.35 -14.15
CA SER A 141 12.98 -2.40 -13.73
C SER A 141 13.71 -2.07 -12.43
N LEU A 142 13.99 -3.10 -11.65
CA LEU A 142 14.92 -3.08 -10.52
C LEU A 142 15.97 -4.17 -10.72
N GLN A 143 17.23 -3.76 -10.75
CA GLN A 143 18.40 -4.65 -10.83
C GLN A 143 19.30 -4.42 -9.63
N LEU A 144 19.76 -5.49 -9.01
CA LEU A 144 20.56 -5.45 -7.78
C LEU A 144 21.85 -6.25 -7.99
N LYS A 145 22.89 -5.95 -7.21
CA LYS A 145 24.09 -6.77 -7.10
C LYS A 145 24.40 -7.08 -5.65
N ASP A 146 24.76 -8.34 -5.41
CA ASP A 146 25.16 -8.80 -4.09
C ASP A 146 26.66 -8.61 -3.81
N GLY A 147 27.08 -8.98 -2.60
CA GLY A 147 28.47 -8.94 -2.15
C GLY A 147 29.46 -9.72 -3.04
N ASP A 148 28.98 -10.75 -3.74
CA ASP A 148 29.78 -11.58 -4.63
C ASP A 148 29.81 -11.04 -6.08
N GLY A 149 29.15 -9.90 -6.32
CA GLY A 149 29.04 -9.27 -7.63
C GLY A 149 28.02 -9.95 -8.57
N LYS A 150 27.23 -10.91 -8.07
CA LYS A 150 26.17 -11.55 -8.85
C LYS A 150 24.98 -10.60 -8.97
N SER A 151 24.43 -10.53 -10.19
CA SER A 151 23.31 -9.65 -10.50
C SER A 151 21.98 -10.38 -10.35
N TRP A 152 21.02 -9.69 -9.73
CA TRP A 152 19.67 -10.15 -9.46
C TRP A 152 18.65 -9.20 -10.09
N LYS A 153 17.71 -9.75 -10.86
CA LYS A 153 16.63 -8.99 -11.49
C LYS A 153 15.34 -9.22 -10.73
N ALA A 154 14.78 -8.15 -10.17
CA ALA A 154 13.49 -8.21 -9.51
C ALA A 154 12.34 -8.19 -10.52
N ARG A 155 11.20 -8.72 -10.10
CA ARG A 155 9.93 -8.72 -10.81
C ARG A 155 8.84 -8.15 -9.91
N TRP A 156 7.92 -7.38 -10.49
CA TRP A 156 6.80 -6.81 -9.75
C TRP A 156 5.76 -7.89 -9.46
N LEU A 157 4.99 -7.74 -8.38
CA LEU A 157 4.03 -8.77 -7.97
C LEU A 157 3.01 -9.11 -9.04
N ASP A 158 2.46 -8.12 -9.73
CA ASP A 158 1.46 -8.31 -10.79
C ASP A 158 2.02 -9.04 -12.03
N GLN A 159 3.35 -9.14 -12.16
CA GLN A 159 4.02 -9.89 -13.23
C GLN A 159 4.23 -11.37 -12.90
N VAL A 160 4.27 -11.75 -11.62
CA VAL A 160 4.66 -13.10 -11.18
C VAL A 160 3.61 -13.84 -10.37
N ALA A 161 2.71 -13.10 -9.73
CA ALA A 161 1.64 -13.67 -8.93
C ALA A 161 0.50 -14.18 -9.81
N ASP A 162 -0.24 -15.16 -9.29
CA ASP A 162 -1.42 -15.70 -9.95
C ASP A 162 -2.67 -15.39 -9.11
N PRO A 163 -3.46 -14.37 -9.49
CA PRO A 163 -4.66 -13.98 -8.75
C PRO A 163 -5.68 -15.12 -8.58
N LYS A 164 -5.70 -16.11 -9.49
CA LYS A 164 -6.63 -17.25 -9.41
C LYS A 164 -6.19 -18.26 -8.34
N ASN A 165 -4.89 -18.38 -8.13
CA ASN A 165 -4.30 -19.29 -7.15
C ASN A 165 -3.91 -18.59 -5.83
N ALA A 166 -4.01 -17.27 -5.77
CA ALA A 166 -3.76 -16.49 -4.57
C ALA A 166 -4.87 -16.65 -3.51
N ALA A 167 -4.46 -16.68 -2.24
CA ALA A 167 -5.35 -16.60 -1.09
C ALA A 167 -6.05 -15.23 -1.00
N ALA A 168 -7.04 -15.08 -0.11
CA ALA A 168 -7.79 -13.82 0.02
C ALA A 168 -6.89 -12.62 0.38
N THR A 169 -5.96 -12.81 1.33
CA THR A 169 -4.94 -11.83 1.71
C THR A 169 -4.00 -11.50 0.54
N GLY A 170 -3.56 -12.50 -0.20
CA GLY A 170 -2.75 -12.34 -1.40
C GLY A 170 -3.45 -11.52 -2.48
N ARG A 171 -4.71 -11.84 -2.80
CA ARG A 171 -5.51 -11.08 -3.78
C ARG A 171 -5.67 -9.61 -3.39
N MET A 172 -5.87 -9.32 -2.10
CA MET A 172 -5.95 -7.95 -1.61
C MET A 172 -4.62 -7.20 -1.80
N ARG A 173 -3.49 -7.84 -1.49
CA ARG A 173 -2.15 -7.26 -1.73
C ARG A 173 -1.91 -7.00 -3.22
N LEU A 174 -2.31 -7.93 -4.09
CA LEU A 174 -2.18 -7.76 -5.54
C LEU A 174 -2.99 -6.57 -6.08
N ALA A 175 -4.18 -6.34 -5.54
CA ALA A 175 -4.99 -5.17 -5.91
C ALA A 175 -4.32 -3.84 -5.51
N GLN A 176 -3.43 -3.85 -4.52
CA GLN A 176 -2.71 -2.66 -4.03
C GLN A 176 -1.30 -2.51 -4.64
N SER A 177 -0.75 -3.59 -5.20
CA SER A 177 0.64 -3.68 -5.68
C SER A 177 0.87 -3.14 -7.09
N ALA A 178 0.07 -2.18 -7.54
CA ALA A 178 0.29 -1.54 -8.84
C ALA A 178 1.67 -0.85 -8.84
N HIS A 179 2.51 -1.19 -9.82
CA HIS A 179 3.85 -0.60 -10.02
C HIS A 179 3.81 0.70 -10.85
N LYS A 180 2.60 1.18 -11.17
CA LYS A 180 2.33 2.45 -11.86
C LYS A 180 1.37 3.30 -11.00
N PHE A 181 1.79 4.50 -10.65
CA PHE A 181 1.05 5.39 -9.75
C PHE A 181 1.64 6.79 -9.76
N ASP A 182 0.87 7.76 -9.29
CA ASP A 182 1.36 9.10 -9.01
C ASP A 182 1.71 9.24 -7.52
N LEU A 183 2.78 9.96 -7.22
CA LEU A 183 3.18 10.35 -5.87
C LEU A 183 3.05 11.87 -5.72
N GLU A 184 2.16 12.31 -4.85
CA GLU A 184 2.11 13.72 -4.44
C GLU A 184 3.27 14.05 -3.50
N LYS A 185 3.44 15.34 -3.20
CA LYS A 185 4.43 15.79 -2.23
C LYS A 185 4.16 15.18 -0.84
N GLY A 186 5.17 14.55 -0.28
CA GLY A 186 5.11 13.89 1.03
C GLY A 186 4.50 12.49 1.00
N ASP A 187 4.02 12.02 -0.15
CA ASP A 187 3.47 10.68 -0.27
C ASP A 187 4.57 9.62 -0.18
N GLU A 188 4.22 8.50 0.46
CA GLU A 188 5.01 7.28 0.49
C GLU A 188 4.18 6.13 -0.08
N ARG A 189 4.80 5.31 -0.90
CA ARG A 189 4.21 4.07 -1.39
C ARG A 189 5.15 2.90 -1.21
N GLN A 190 4.56 1.78 -0.81
CA GLN A 190 5.27 0.53 -0.59
C GLN A 190 4.92 -0.45 -1.71
N LEU A 191 5.95 -1.04 -2.31
CA LEU A 191 5.86 -1.99 -3.40
C LEU A 191 6.53 -3.29 -2.97
N TYR A 192 5.81 -4.40 -3.10
CA TYR A 192 6.44 -5.71 -2.95
C TYR A 192 7.15 -6.09 -4.25
N VAL A 193 8.36 -6.61 -4.12
CA VAL A 193 9.16 -7.08 -5.25
C VAL A 193 9.59 -8.52 -5.01
N PHE A 194 9.57 -9.33 -6.07
CA PHE A 194 9.99 -10.72 -6.02
C PHE A 194 11.27 -10.92 -6.81
N ILE A 195 12.27 -11.56 -6.21
CA ILE A 195 13.47 -11.98 -6.90
C ILE A 195 13.44 -13.52 -7.00
N PRO A 196 13.41 -14.08 -8.22
CA PRO A 196 13.44 -15.53 -8.39
C PRO A 196 14.80 -16.11 -8.03
N SER A 197 14.79 -17.32 -7.48
CA SER A 197 15.98 -18.14 -7.28
C SER A 197 16.61 -18.52 -8.62
N SER A 198 17.95 -18.56 -8.65
CA SER A 198 18.75 -18.97 -9.82
C SER A 198 19.71 -20.11 -9.46
N GLY A 199 19.20 -21.11 -8.74
CA GLY A 199 19.97 -22.21 -8.16
C GLY A 199 20.48 -21.92 -6.73
N SER A 200 20.37 -20.67 -6.29
CA SER A 200 20.53 -20.24 -4.89
C SER A 200 19.44 -19.22 -4.57
N LEU A 201 19.03 -19.17 -3.30
CA LEU A 201 18.13 -18.12 -2.82
C LEU A 201 18.80 -16.75 -3.00
N PRO A 202 18.03 -15.71 -3.37
CA PRO A 202 18.48 -14.33 -3.28
C PRO A 202 18.94 -14.00 -1.85
N PRO A 203 19.96 -13.16 -1.68
CA PRO A 203 20.53 -12.86 -0.37
C PRO A 203 19.59 -11.96 0.45
N SER A 204 19.95 -11.63 1.69
CA SER A 204 19.15 -10.68 2.48
C SER A 204 19.25 -9.27 1.93
N GLY A 205 18.30 -8.40 2.27
CA GLY A 205 18.30 -7.01 1.84
C GLY A 205 19.60 -6.29 2.18
N GLU A 206 20.16 -6.60 3.35
CA GLU A 206 21.43 -6.06 3.85
C GLU A 206 22.68 -6.56 3.10
N ASP A 207 22.60 -7.68 2.39
CA ASP A 207 23.76 -8.27 1.70
C ASP A 207 23.91 -7.74 0.27
N PHE A 208 22.95 -6.94 -0.21
CA PHE A 208 23.12 -6.21 -1.46
C PHE A 208 24.05 -5.01 -1.29
N LEU A 209 24.88 -4.76 -2.30
CA LEU A 209 25.86 -3.66 -2.30
C LEU A 209 25.40 -2.47 -3.14
N ASP A 210 24.82 -2.76 -4.31
CA ASP A 210 24.34 -1.76 -5.24
C ASP A 210 23.08 -2.20 -5.98
N GLY A 211 22.41 -1.23 -6.60
CA GLY A 211 21.31 -1.49 -7.51
C GLY A 211 20.97 -0.29 -8.37
N GLU A 212 20.12 -0.50 -9.36
CA GLU A 212 19.52 0.52 -10.18
C GLU A 212 18.00 0.30 -10.23
N LEU A 213 17.26 1.32 -9.84
CA LEU A 213 15.81 1.38 -10.01
C LEU A 213 15.48 2.36 -11.14
N LYS A 214 14.79 1.87 -12.15
CA LYS A 214 14.24 2.71 -13.23
C LYS A 214 12.76 2.94 -12.98
N LEU A 215 12.40 4.15 -12.57
CA LEU A 215 11.01 4.56 -12.30
C LEU A 215 10.31 5.19 -13.52
N SER A 216 11.07 5.56 -14.55
CA SER A 216 10.58 5.92 -15.88
C SER A 216 11.75 5.96 -16.86
N ASP A 217 11.52 6.31 -18.13
CA ASP A 217 12.62 6.48 -19.09
C ASP A 217 13.59 7.60 -18.71
N THR A 218 13.13 8.59 -17.94
CA THR A 218 13.92 9.74 -17.52
C THR A 218 14.35 9.71 -16.05
N LEU A 219 13.72 8.86 -15.22
CA LEU A 219 14.01 8.77 -13.79
C LEU A 219 14.67 7.44 -13.44
N LYS A 220 15.98 7.49 -13.18
CA LYS A 220 16.80 6.37 -12.75
C LYS A 220 17.48 6.70 -11.43
N ILE A 221 17.35 5.81 -10.47
CA ILE A 221 17.85 5.99 -9.11
C ILE A 221 18.89 4.89 -8.86
N SER A 222 20.12 5.32 -8.57
CA SER A 222 21.17 4.41 -8.11
C SER A 222 20.95 4.11 -6.63
N LEU A 223 20.85 2.83 -6.30
CA LEU A 223 20.74 2.34 -4.93
C LEU A 223 22.13 1.97 -4.42
N LYS A 224 22.44 2.36 -3.20
CA LYS A 224 23.70 2.06 -2.54
C LYS A 224 23.42 1.50 -1.15
N HIS A 225 24.27 0.58 -0.73
CA HIS A 225 24.23 0.07 0.63
C HIS A 225 24.50 1.19 1.62
N THR A 226 23.59 1.34 2.57
CA THR A 226 23.70 2.25 3.70
C THR A 226 23.54 1.46 4.98
N GLU A 227 24.57 1.45 5.84
CA GLU A 227 24.46 0.92 7.19
C GLU A 227 23.72 1.93 8.07
N ILE A 228 22.51 1.60 8.51
CA ILE A 228 21.83 2.37 9.56
C ILE A 228 22.22 1.74 10.90
N LYS A 229 22.97 2.51 11.69
CA LYS A 229 23.16 2.18 13.10
C LYS A 229 21.90 2.60 13.83
N ALA A 230 21.18 1.65 14.42
CA ALA A 230 20.09 1.98 15.34
C ALA A 230 20.64 2.95 16.39
N ALA A 231 20.01 4.12 16.54
CA ALA A 231 20.38 5.07 17.57
C ALA A 231 20.25 4.36 18.93
N GLU A 232 21.31 4.41 19.74
CA GLU A 232 21.26 3.97 21.14
C GLU A 232 20.13 4.77 21.82
N GLN A 233 19.06 4.08 22.24
CA GLN A 233 18.00 4.64 23.06
C GLN A 233 18.41 4.66 24.53
#